data_AF-A0A3B6C835-F1
#
_entry.id   AF-A0A3B6C835-F1
#
_cell.length_a   1.000
_cell.length_b   1.000
_cell.length_c   1.000
_cell.angle_alpha   90.00
_cell.angle_beta   90.00
_cell.angle_gamma   90.00
#
_symmetry.space_group_name_H-M   'P 1'
#
loop_
_entity.id
_entity.type
_entity.pdbx_description
1 polymer ?
#
loop_
_entity_poly.entity_id
_entity_poly.type
_entity_poly.pdbx_seq_one_letter_code
_entity_poly.pdbx_strand_id
1 'polypeptide(L)'
;MVVRAALLPVTLLLCFALPGSADVARTADGFYELKNKKGNFSIKVTNWGATLVSVVVPDCHGDLTDVVLGYDTVAGYAKGAAAGSTIGRVANRIANARFVLDGKTYRLFRNDGNNTIHGGHRGFNKVIWTVKEHVQYGDSPYITYYRSFDGEQGFPGYLDVYVTYRLSDPYDLSIHMNATATSKATPVNLVNHAYWNLAGHGSGDVLEHELQMFASQYTPVDGYMIPTGQVAPVAGTNDVSREYYKCFEEKEYQTESKRNETFGKVIFGKETIQETWS
;
A
#
# COMPACT_ATOMS: atom_id res chain seq x y z
N MET A 1 -68.12 -48.80 15.37
CA MET A 1 -67.71 -48.03 16.56
C MET A 1 -67.32 -46.64 16.08
N VAL A 2 -68.04 -45.62 16.53
CA VAL A 2 -68.03 -44.25 16.01
C VAL A 2 -66.83 -43.46 16.55
N VAL A 3 -66.26 -42.66 15.65
CA VAL A 3 -65.27 -41.58 15.78
C VAL A 3 -65.34 -40.78 17.09
N ARG A 4 -64.19 -40.40 17.68
CA ARG A 4 -63.91 -39.01 18.11
C ARG A 4 -62.47 -38.75 18.55
N ALA A 5 -62.05 -37.54 18.21
CA ALA A 5 -60.76 -36.90 18.31
C ALA A 5 -60.25 -36.68 19.75
N ALA A 6 -58.92 -36.57 19.87
CA ALA A 6 -58.28 -35.83 20.95
C ALA A 6 -57.29 -34.84 20.34
N LEU A 7 -57.55 -33.55 20.56
CA LEU A 7 -56.65 -32.44 20.26
C LEU A 7 -55.43 -32.51 21.19
N LEU A 8 -54.23 -32.28 20.64
CA LEU A 8 -53.06 -31.83 21.40
C LEU A 8 -52.64 -30.44 20.89
N PRO A 9 -52.23 -29.53 21.80
CA PRO A 9 -52.08 -28.12 21.51
C PRO A 9 -50.83 -27.82 20.68
N VAL A 10 -51.00 -26.94 19.70
CA VAL A 10 -49.93 -26.29 18.93
C VAL A 10 -49.09 -25.45 19.90
N THR A 11 -47.89 -25.92 20.22
CA THR A 11 -46.87 -25.09 20.86
C THR A 11 -46.18 -24.30 19.76
N LEU A 12 -46.54 -23.02 19.63
CA LEU A 12 -45.90 -22.08 18.72
C LEU A 12 -44.50 -21.76 19.27
N LEU A 13 -43.48 -22.47 18.78
CA LEU A 13 -42.08 -22.15 19.06
C LEU A 13 -41.72 -20.88 18.28
N LEU A 14 -41.83 -19.71 18.92
CA LEU A 14 -41.23 -18.48 18.40
C LEU A 14 -39.70 -18.60 18.50
N CYS A 15 -39.08 -19.06 17.41
CA CYS A 15 -37.65 -18.89 17.21
C CYS A 15 -37.36 -17.39 17.08
N PHE A 16 -36.87 -16.78 18.15
CA PHE A 16 -36.19 -15.49 18.06
C PHE A 16 -34.90 -15.69 17.26
N ALA A 17 -34.94 -15.39 15.97
CA ALA A 17 -33.73 -15.18 15.19
C ALA A 17 -33.06 -13.91 15.72
N LEU A 18 -32.01 -14.10 16.54
CA LEU A 18 -31.06 -13.03 16.81
C LEU A 18 -30.48 -12.58 15.47
N PRO A 19 -30.35 -11.28 15.17
CA PRO A 19 -29.63 -10.83 13.99
C PRO A 19 -28.17 -11.27 14.13
N GLY A 20 -27.83 -12.33 13.40
CA GLY A 20 -26.47 -12.80 13.25
C GLY A 20 -25.59 -11.70 12.68
N SER A 21 -24.37 -11.66 13.19
CA SER A 21 -23.26 -10.85 12.70
C SER A 21 -23.28 -10.76 11.18
N ALA A 22 -23.16 -9.55 10.64
CA ALA A 22 -23.07 -9.33 9.20
C ALA A 22 -21.98 -10.24 8.62
N ASP A 23 -22.39 -11.24 7.86
CA ASP A 23 -21.49 -12.07 7.06
C ASP A 23 -20.76 -11.13 6.10
N VAL A 24 -19.53 -10.76 6.44
CA VAL A 24 -18.59 -10.18 5.48
C VAL A 24 -18.31 -11.30 4.50
N ALA A 25 -19.04 -11.29 3.38
CA ALA A 25 -18.82 -12.21 2.27
C ALA A 25 -17.31 -12.28 2.00
N ARG A 26 -16.73 -13.49 2.12
CA ARG A 26 -15.33 -13.73 1.77
C ARG A 26 -15.14 -13.30 0.34
N THR A 27 -14.42 -12.21 0.13
CA THR A 27 -14.03 -11.76 -1.20
C THR A 27 -13.03 -12.77 -1.73
N ALA A 28 -13.33 -13.40 -2.87
CA ALA A 28 -12.37 -14.24 -3.57
C ALA A 28 -11.16 -13.39 -3.97
N ASP A 29 -9.99 -14.02 -4.12
CA ASP A 29 -8.84 -13.37 -4.68
C ASP A 29 -9.12 -12.94 -6.13
N GLY A 30 -8.71 -11.72 -6.49
CA GLY A 30 -9.05 -11.11 -7.77
C GLY A 30 -8.06 -10.05 -8.21
N PHE A 31 -7.95 -9.89 -9.52
CA PHE A 31 -7.23 -8.79 -10.16
C PHE A 31 -8.25 -7.82 -10.78
N TYR A 32 -7.94 -6.53 -10.71
CA TYR A 32 -8.77 -5.44 -11.18
C TYR A 32 -7.92 -4.50 -12.02
N GLU A 33 -8.54 -3.86 -13.01
CA GLU A 33 -7.90 -2.86 -13.85
C GLU A 33 -8.54 -1.48 -13.59
N LEU A 34 -7.72 -0.44 -13.64
CA LEU A 34 -8.19 0.94 -13.86
C LEU A 34 -7.58 1.43 -15.16
N LYS A 35 -8.36 2.13 -15.98
CA LYS A 35 -7.91 2.66 -17.26
C LYS A 35 -8.48 4.06 -17.49
N ASN A 36 -7.61 5.02 -17.79
CA ASN A 36 -8.05 6.38 -18.11
C ASN A 36 -8.92 6.38 -19.38
N LYS A 37 -9.67 7.46 -19.58
CA LYS A 37 -10.58 7.61 -20.74
C LYS A 37 -9.90 7.48 -22.09
N LYS A 38 -8.64 7.92 -22.22
CA LYS A 38 -7.87 7.81 -23.46
C LYS A 38 -7.36 6.40 -23.73
N GLY A 39 -7.34 5.55 -22.70
CA GLY A 39 -6.90 4.17 -22.77
C GLY A 39 -5.38 3.98 -22.87
N ASN A 40 -4.61 5.03 -22.71
CA ASN A 40 -3.15 5.02 -22.76
C ASN A 40 -2.50 5.11 -21.37
N PHE A 41 -3.28 5.10 -20.30
CA PHE A 41 -2.77 4.99 -18.95
C PHE A 41 -3.63 4.02 -18.16
N SER A 42 -3.03 2.94 -17.67
CA SER A 42 -3.74 1.95 -16.89
C SER A 42 -2.89 1.37 -15.78
N ILE A 43 -3.58 0.81 -14.78
CA ILE A 43 -2.95 0.01 -13.74
C ILE A 43 -3.70 -1.30 -13.59
N LYS A 44 -2.99 -2.34 -13.15
CA LYS A 44 -3.60 -3.53 -12.57
C LYS A 44 -3.32 -3.57 -11.08
N VAL A 45 -4.31 -4.00 -10.32
CA VAL A 45 -4.21 -4.16 -8.87
C VAL A 45 -4.85 -5.48 -8.45
N THR A 46 -4.48 -6.01 -7.28
CA THR A 46 -5.16 -7.18 -6.70
C THR A 46 -5.59 -6.91 -5.26
N ASN A 47 -6.70 -7.51 -4.84
CA ASN A 47 -7.14 -7.46 -3.46
C ASN A 47 -6.25 -8.28 -2.51
N TRP A 48 -5.36 -9.13 -3.03
CA TRP A 48 -4.28 -9.70 -2.22
C TRP A 48 -3.26 -8.62 -1.88
N GLY A 49 -3.23 -8.21 -0.62
CA GLY A 49 -2.35 -7.16 -0.13
C GLY A 49 -2.63 -5.75 -0.67
N ALA A 50 -3.82 -5.51 -1.22
CA ALA A 50 -4.17 -4.27 -1.92
C ALA A 50 -3.04 -3.84 -2.87
N THR A 51 -2.52 -4.79 -3.65
CA THR A 51 -1.24 -4.68 -4.33
C THR A 51 -1.36 -4.00 -5.70
N LEU A 52 -0.43 -3.10 -5.99
CA LEU A 52 -0.17 -2.58 -7.33
C LEU A 52 0.62 -3.62 -8.13
N VAL A 53 0.05 -4.08 -9.24
CA VAL A 53 0.59 -5.19 -10.05
C VAL A 53 1.29 -4.68 -11.30
N SER A 54 0.75 -3.63 -11.92
CA SER A 54 1.16 -3.11 -13.22
C SER A 54 0.83 -1.63 -13.32
N VAL A 55 1.68 -0.86 -13.98
CA VAL A 55 1.47 0.55 -14.34
C VAL A 55 1.91 0.72 -15.78
N VAL A 56 0.95 0.82 -16.69
CA VAL A 56 1.19 0.96 -18.12
C VAL A 56 0.99 2.42 -18.52
N VAL A 57 2.05 3.03 -19.05
CA VAL A 57 2.10 4.46 -19.42
C VAL A 57 2.90 4.62 -20.72
N PRO A 58 2.62 5.63 -21.58
CA PRO A 58 3.40 5.87 -22.80
C PRO A 58 4.78 6.46 -22.48
N ASP A 59 5.76 6.10 -23.29
CA ASP A 59 7.04 6.78 -23.38
C ASP A 59 6.96 8.06 -24.25
N CYS A 60 8.12 8.64 -24.60
CA CYS A 60 8.20 9.83 -25.44
C CYS A 60 7.83 9.59 -26.92
N HIS A 61 7.77 8.33 -27.36
CA HIS A 61 7.33 7.91 -28.68
C HIS A 61 5.85 7.51 -28.71
N GLY A 62 5.22 7.38 -27.54
CA GLY A 62 3.84 6.96 -27.37
C GLY A 62 3.68 5.46 -27.14
N ASP A 63 4.78 4.71 -27.03
CA ASP A 63 4.77 3.27 -26.82
C ASP A 63 4.44 2.95 -25.36
N LEU A 64 3.44 2.09 -25.15
CA LEU A 64 2.95 1.74 -23.83
C LEU A 64 3.85 0.70 -23.17
N THR A 65 4.38 1.03 -21.99
CA THR A 65 5.29 0.17 -21.24
C THR A 65 4.81 -0.01 -19.80
N ASP A 66 4.90 -1.23 -19.28
CA ASP A 66 4.68 -1.51 -17.85
C ASP A 66 5.95 -1.22 -17.04
N VAL A 67 5.86 -0.20 -16.18
CA VAL A 67 7.01 0.40 -15.50
C VAL A 67 7.16 -0.04 -14.04
N VAL A 68 6.40 -1.04 -13.58
CA VAL A 68 6.56 -1.62 -12.24
C VAL A 68 6.78 -3.13 -12.29
N LEU A 69 7.54 -3.64 -11.32
CA LEU A 69 7.72 -5.09 -11.16
C LEU A 69 6.53 -5.68 -10.39
N GLY A 70 6.10 -6.86 -10.81
CA GLY A 70 4.99 -7.59 -10.20
C GLY A 70 5.05 -9.09 -10.48
N TYR A 71 4.02 -9.80 -10.04
CA TYR A 71 3.81 -11.22 -10.32
C TYR A 71 2.48 -11.42 -11.04
N ASP A 72 2.41 -12.41 -11.93
CA ASP A 72 1.18 -12.74 -12.66
C ASP A 72 0.14 -13.45 -11.79
N THR A 73 0.51 -13.92 -10.59
CA THR A 73 -0.35 -14.74 -9.73
C THR A 73 -0.29 -14.32 -8.27
N VAL A 74 -1.41 -14.50 -7.56
CA VAL A 74 -1.49 -14.32 -6.10
C VAL A 74 -0.51 -15.24 -5.36
N ALA A 75 -0.28 -16.45 -5.87
CA ALA A 75 0.71 -17.37 -5.31
C ALA A 75 2.14 -16.80 -5.41
N GLY A 76 2.44 -16.05 -6.47
CA GLY A 76 3.68 -15.28 -6.62
C GLY A 76 3.83 -14.26 -5.51
N TYR A 77 2.80 -13.43 -5.27
CA TYR A 77 2.80 -12.46 -4.17
C TYR A 77 2.87 -13.09 -2.77
N ALA A 78 2.25 -14.25 -2.57
CA ALA A 78 2.28 -14.94 -1.27
C ALA A 78 3.69 -15.45 -0.91
N LYS A 79 4.49 -15.85 -1.91
CA LYS A 79 5.82 -16.46 -1.73
C LYS A 79 6.98 -15.51 -2.02
N GLY A 80 6.75 -14.49 -2.84
CA GLY A 80 7.76 -13.58 -3.36
C GLY A 80 8.01 -12.36 -2.49
N ALA A 81 8.69 -11.39 -3.08
CA ALA A 81 8.87 -10.06 -2.51
C ALA A 81 7.53 -9.33 -2.42
N ALA A 82 7.44 -8.31 -1.57
CA ALA A 82 6.23 -7.52 -1.39
C ALA A 82 6.03 -6.46 -2.51
N ALA A 83 6.46 -6.76 -3.74
CA ALA A 83 6.49 -5.80 -4.84
C ALA A 83 5.11 -5.18 -5.08
N GLY A 84 5.00 -3.86 -4.96
CA GLY A 84 3.76 -3.11 -5.13
C GLY A 84 2.71 -3.33 -4.05
N SER A 85 2.93 -4.18 -3.05
CA SER A 85 1.96 -4.47 -2.00
C SER A 85 1.85 -3.34 -0.98
N THR A 86 0.67 -3.20 -0.37
CA THR A 86 0.52 -2.39 0.83
C THR A 86 1.19 -3.08 2.01
N ILE A 87 2.11 -2.36 2.64
CA ILE A 87 2.83 -2.80 3.83
C ILE A 87 2.19 -2.20 5.07
N GLY A 88 2.00 -3.03 6.08
CA GLY A 88 1.51 -2.64 7.38
C GLY A 88 1.34 -3.85 8.31
N ARG A 89 1.01 -3.65 9.59
CA ARG A 89 0.59 -2.37 10.20
C ARG A 89 1.72 -1.34 10.33
N VAL A 90 2.96 -1.78 10.50
CA VAL A 90 4.15 -0.93 10.52
C VAL A 90 5.12 -1.40 9.44
N ALA A 91 5.38 -0.54 8.47
CA ALA A 91 6.40 -0.74 7.46
C ALA A 91 7.82 -0.66 8.05
N ASN A 92 8.76 -1.32 7.38
CA ASN A 92 10.14 -1.48 7.82
C ASN A 92 10.24 -2.24 9.17
N ARG A 93 11.31 -2.02 9.93
CA ARG A 93 11.71 -2.86 11.06
C ARG A 93 11.29 -2.30 12.42
N ILE A 94 10.87 -3.19 13.32
CA ILE A 94 10.72 -2.95 14.75
C ILE A 94 11.75 -3.80 15.49
N ALA A 95 12.67 -3.12 16.18
CA ALA A 95 13.77 -3.73 16.91
C ALA A 95 13.27 -4.73 17.95
N ASN A 96 13.94 -5.90 18.05
CA ASN A 96 13.64 -6.95 19.03
C ASN A 96 12.20 -7.52 18.97
N ALA A 97 11.47 -7.23 17.87
CA ALA A 97 10.07 -7.60 17.66
C ALA A 97 9.19 -7.23 18.87
N ARG A 98 9.38 -6.02 19.40
CA ARG A 98 8.57 -5.51 20.50
C ARG A 98 8.50 -4.00 20.51
N PHE A 99 7.48 -3.47 21.13
CA PHE A 99 7.37 -2.06 21.47
C PHE A 99 6.65 -1.89 22.81
N VAL A 100 6.75 -0.70 23.38
CA VAL A 100 6.02 -0.33 24.60
C VAL A 100 5.02 0.76 24.23
N LEU A 101 3.77 0.58 24.66
CA LEU A 101 2.69 1.55 24.48
C LEU A 101 1.88 1.59 25.78
N ASP A 102 1.70 2.78 26.34
CA ASP A 102 1.01 3.00 27.63
C ASP A 102 1.56 2.12 28.76
N GLY A 103 2.88 2.00 28.84
CA GLY A 103 3.57 1.19 29.85
C GLY A 103 3.47 -0.33 29.64
N LYS A 104 2.71 -0.81 28.65
CA LYS A 104 2.56 -2.22 28.33
C LYS A 104 3.51 -2.63 27.21
N THR A 105 4.23 -3.74 27.42
CA THR A 105 5.06 -4.36 26.37
C THR A 105 4.21 -5.22 25.45
N TYR A 106 4.28 -4.95 24.14
CA TYR A 106 3.70 -5.77 23.09
C TYR A 106 4.81 -6.54 22.38
N ARG A 107 4.61 -7.84 22.17
CA ARG A 107 5.54 -8.70 21.43
C ARG A 107 4.94 -9.00 20.06
N LEU A 108 5.75 -8.84 19.04
CA LEU A 108 5.41 -9.05 17.65
C LEU A 108 6.06 -10.34 17.13
N PHE A 109 5.63 -10.76 15.95
CA PHE A 109 6.24 -11.90 15.29
C PHE A 109 7.64 -11.56 14.78
N ARG A 110 8.63 -12.39 15.12
CA ARG A 110 10.01 -12.27 14.61
C ARG A 110 10.13 -12.92 13.25
N ASN A 111 10.22 -12.13 12.20
CA ASN A 111 10.38 -12.59 10.81
C ASN A 111 11.66 -12.06 10.15
N ASP A 112 12.51 -11.33 10.87
CA ASP A 112 13.78 -10.81 10.38
C ASP A 112 14.82 -10.83 11.51
N GLY A 113 15.43 -12.00 11.73
CA GLY A 113 16.28 -12.25 12.89
C GLY A 113 15.53 -12.00 14.21
N ASN A 114 16.04 -11.07 15.02
CA ASN A 114 15.38 -10.67 16.27
C ASN A 114 14.28 -9.62 16.08
N ASN A 115 14.09 -9.10 14.87
CA ASN A 115 13.23 -7.98 14.57
C ASN A 115 11.91 -8.44 13.91
N THR A 116 10.94 -7.53 13.89
CA THR A 116 9.77 -7.65 13.02
C THR A 116 9.97 -6.75 11.83
N ILE A 117 9.81 -7.25 10.61
CA ILE A 117 9.81 -6.44 9.39
C ILE A 117 8.41 -6.47 8.75
N HIS A 118 7.98 -5.32 8.23
CA HIS A 118 6.79 -5.20 7.38
C HIS A 118 5.50 -5.77 8.01
N GLY A 119 5.33 -5.53 9.32
CA GLY A 119 4.15 -5.97 10.06
C GLY A 119 4.10 -7.46 10.42
N GLY A 120 5.12 -8.26 10.08
CA GLY A 120 5.22 -9.67 10.48
C GLY A 120 5.00 -10.68 9.34
N HIS A 121 4.96 -11.97 9.68
CA HIS A 121 4.91 -13.05 8.69
C HIS A 121 3.62 -13.08 7.86
N ARG A 122 2.52 -12.56 8.40
CA ARG A 122 1.25 -12.31 7.70
C ARG A 122 0.85 -10.84 7.84
N GLY A 123 1.76 -9.94 7.45
CA GLY A 123 1.48 -8.51 7.33
C GLY A 123 0.44 -8.21 6.25
N PHE A 124 0.13 -6.92 6.07
CA PHE A 124 -0.90 -6.45 5.14
C PHE A 124 -0.73 -6.93 3.70
N ASN A 125 0.50 -7.21 3.26
CA ASN A 125 0.82 -7.71 1.93
C ASN A 125 0.50 -9.20 1.70
N LYS A 126 0.12 -9.95 2.75
CA LYS A 126 -0.09 -11.41 2.71
C LYS A 126 -1.49 -11.82 3.14
N VAL A 127 -2.45 -10.95 2.92
CA VAL A 127 -3.85 -11.13 3.30
C VAL A 127 -4.77 -10.56 2.23
N ILE A 128 -5.98 -11.09 2.15
CA ILE A 128 -7.02 -10.57 1.26
C ILE A 128 -7.66 -9.33 1.90
N TRP A 129 -7.86 -8.30 1.09
CA TRP A 129 -8.57 -7.08 1.42
C TRP A 129 -9.97 -7.10 0.80
N THR A 130 -10.92 -6.43 1.46
CA THR A 130 -12.25 -6.25 0.90
C THR A 130 -12.21 -5.15 -0.15
N VAL A 131 -12.75 -5.39 -1.35
CA VAL A 131 -13.00 -4.32 -2.33
C VAL A 131 -14.28 -3.61 -1.95
N LYS A 132 -14.20 -2.33 -1.59
CA LYS A 132 -15.35 -1.50 -1.20
C LYS A 132 -16.03 -0.87 -2.39
N GLU A 133 -15.23 -0.44 -3.36
CA GLU A 133 -15.70 0.30 -4.53
C GLU A 133 -14.69 0.17 -5.66
N HIS A 134 -15.17 0.08 -6.90
CA HIS A 134 -14.34 -0.02 -8.09
C HIS A 134 -15.03 0.68 -9.26
N VAL A 135 -14.40 1.73 -9.76
CA VAL A 135 -14.75 2.45 -10.99
C VAL A 135 -13.61 2.22 -11.98
N GLN A 136 -13.80 1.25 -12.88
CA GLN A 136 -12.75 0.77 -13.78
C GLN A 136 -12.31 1.80 -14.83
N TYR A 137 -13.23 2.62 -15.33
CA TYR A 137 -13.02 3.51 -16.46
C TYR A 137 -13.69 4.86 -16.26
N GLY A 138 -13.09 5.93 -16.81
CA GLY A 138 -13.65 7.28 -16.80
C GLY A 138 -12.58 8.35 -16.79
N ASP A 139 -12.99 9.59 -16.49
CA ASP A 139 -12.07 10.73 -16.34
C ASP A 139 -11.22 10.60 -15.05
N SER A 140 -11.68 9.83 -14.06
CA SER A 140 -10.93 9.58 -12.83
C SER A 140 -11.31 8.23 -12.20
N PRO A 141 -10.89 7.11 -12.83
CA PRO A 141 -11.17 5.76 -12.33
C PRO A 141 -10.43 5.50 -11.02
N TYR A 142 -11.02 4.70 -10.13
CA TYR A 142 -10.44 4.38 -8.83
C TYR A 142 -10.92 3.04 -8.28
N ILE A 143 -10.21 2.53 -7.29
CA ILE A 143 -10.59 1.35 -6.51
C ILE A 143 -10.17 1.52 -5.07
N THR A 144 -11.07 1.20 -4.15
CA THR A 144 -10.87 1.33 -2.71
C THR A 144 -10.92 -0.04 -2.03
N TYR A 145 -9.86 -0.35 -1.28
CA TYR A 145 -9.74 -1.53 -0.44
C TYR A 145 -9.98 -1.18 1.03
N TYR A 146 -10.48 -2.13 1.81
CA TYR A 146 -10.71 -1.99 3.25
C TYR A 146 -10.27 -3.22 4.05
N ARG A 147 -9.73 -2.99 5.24
CA ARG A 147 -9.37 -4.01 6.23
C ARG A 147 -9.50 -3.50 7.67
N SER A 148 -9.90 -4.37 8.59
CA SER A 148 -9.86 -4.09 10.04
C SER A 148 -9.72 -5.38 10.85
N PHE A 149 -8.75 -5.43 11.77
CA PHE A 149 -8.50 -6.61 12.61
C PHE A 149 -7.81 -6.23 13.94
N ASP A 150 -8.23 -6.82 15.07
CA ASP A 150 -7.59 -6.67 16.39
C ASP A 150 -6.57 -7.80 16.65
N GLY A 151 -5.43 -7.48 17.25
CA GLY A 151 -4.40 -8.45 17.60
C GLY A 151 -3.56 -8.93 16.40
N GLU A 152 -3.73 -8.31 15.22
CA GLU A 152 -3.05 -8.74 14.00
C GLU A 152 -1.54 -8.74 14.19
N GLN A 153 -0.90 -9.90 14.07
CA GLN A 153 0.56 -10.05 14.23
C GLN A 153 1.12 -9.57 15.59
N GLY A 154 0.27 -9.43 16.60
CA GLY A 154 0.63 -8.93 17.94
C GLY A 154 0.37 -7.43 18.15
N PHE A 155 -0.09 -6.70 17.14
CA PHE A 155 -0.48 -5.29 17.27
C PHE A 155 -1.86 -5.18 17.95
N PRO A 156 -2.04 -4.32 18.97
CA PRO A 156 -3.31 -4.17 19.66
C PRO A 156 -4.32 -3.34 18.86
N GLY A 157 -5.60 -3.55 19.11
CA GLY A 157 -6.67 -2.70 18.61
C GLY A 157 -7.09 -3.01 17.17
N TYR A 158 -8.38 -2.80 16.91
CA TYR A 158 -8.92 -2.71 15.57
C TYR A 158 -8.36 -1.44 14.91
N LEU A 159 -7.93 -1.60 13.67
CA LEU A 159 -7.43 -0.51 12.84
C LEU A 159 -8.17 -0.58 11.51
N ASP A 160 -9.08 0.36 11.29
CA ASP A 160 -9.76 0.53 10.02
C ASP A 160 -8.79 1.13 9.03
N VAL A 161 -8.41 0.37 8.00
CA VAL A 161 -7.48 0.82 6.97
C VAL A 161 -8.17 0.82 5.62
N TYR A 162 -8.01 1.94 4.92
CA TYR A 162 -8.46 2.15 3.55
C TYR A 162 -7.26 2.42 2.65
N VAL A 163 -7.24 1.78 1.47
CA VAL A 163 -6.24 2.04 0.43
C VAL A 163 -7.00 2.31 -0.87
N THR A 164 -6.84 3.50 -1.42
CA THR A 164 -7.46 3.90 -2.68
C THR A 164 -6.40 4.15 -3.74
N TYR A 165 -6.48 3.42 -4.85
CA TYR A 165 -5.74 3.72 -6.07
C TYR A 165 -6.62 4.53 -7.00
N ARG A 166 -6.09 5.59 -7.60
CA ARG A 166 -6.85 6.46 -8.50
C ARG A 166 -5.98 6.98 -9.63
N LEU A 167 -6.53 6.99 -10.84
CA LEU A 167 -5.92 7.65 -11.99
C LEU A 167 -6.54 9.03 -12.21
N SER A 168 -5.71 9.98 -12.60
CA SER A 168 -6.10 11.31 -13.02
C SER A 168 -5.30 11.72 -14.25
N ASP A 169 -5.86 12.64 -15.05
CA ASP A 169 -5.19 13.17 -16.24
C ASP A 169 -4.05 14.13 -15.85
N PRO A 170 -2.92 14.13 -16.60
CA PRO A 170 -2.68 13.31 -17.78
C PRO A 170 -2.18 11.89 -17.48
N TYR A 171 -1.33 11.70 -16.45
CA TYR A 171 -0.70 10.41 -16.10
C TYR A 171 -0.41 10.31 -14.60
N ASP A 172 -1.36 10.73 -13.76
CA ASP A 172 -1.19 10.74 -12.31
C ASP A 172 -1.80 9.48 -11.68
N LEU A 173 -0.97 8.65 -11.06
CA LEU A 173 -1.39 7.58 -10.16
C LEU A 173 -1.28 8.07 -8.72
N SER A 174 -2.41 8.21 -8.02
CA SER A 174 -2.41 8.45 -6.58
C SER A 174 -2.76 7.19 -5.79
N ILE A 175 -2.08 7.02 -4.65
CA ILE A 175 -2.33 5.97 -3.67
C ILE A 175 -2.62 6.67 -2.35
N HIS A 176 -3.89 6.72 -1.96
CA HIS A 176 -4.29 7.32 -0.71
C HIS A 176 -4.50 6.23 0.34
N MET A 177 -3.82 6.34 1.49
CA MET A 177 -3.91 5.39 2.59
C MET A 177 -4.39 6.09 3.84
N ASN A 178 -5.51 5.63 4.41
CA ASN A 178 -6.05 6.16 5.67
C ASN A 178 -6.15 5.02 6.68
N ALA A 179 -5.76 5.28 7.92
CA ALA A 179 -5.86 4.32 9.02
C ALA A 179 -6.42 4.98 10.28
N THR A 180 -7.47 4.40 10.85
CA THR A 180 -8.13 4.88 12.08
C THR A 180 -8.16 3.78 13.13
N ALA A 181 -7.53 4.01 14.28
CA ALA A 181 -7.63 3.11 15.41
C ALA A 181 -9.01 3.27 16.08
N THR A 182 -9.79 2.19 16.16
CA THR A 182 -11.20 2.26 16.62
C THR A 182 -11.45 1.64 17.99
N SER A 183 -10.45 0.99 18.60
CA SER A 183 -10.61 0.39 19.94
C SER A 183 -9.45 0.63 20.90
N LYS A 184 -8.21 0.53 20.44
CA LYS A 184 -7.01 0.78 21.25
C LYS A 184 -5.99 1.53 20.41
N ALA A 185 -5.19 2.38 21.05
CA ALA A 185 -4.02 2.96 20.41
C ALA A 185 -3.11 1.85 19.86
N THR A 186 -2.55 2.08 18.67
CA THR A 186 -1.65 1.16 17.98
C THR A 186 -0.69 1.95 17.12
N PRO A 187 0.58 1.50 16.97
CA PRO A 187 1.45 2.08 15.97
C PRO A 187 0.91 1.75 14.56
N VAL A 188 1.07 2.69 13.64
CA VAL A 188 0.74 2.53 12.22
C VAL A 188 1.76 3.29 11.37
N ASN A 189 2.24 2.65 10.31
CA ASN A 189 3.10 3.24 9.29
C ASN A 189 2.89 2.45 8.00
N LEU A 190 2.20 3.04 7.01
CA LEU A 190 1.78 2.36 5.79
C LEU A 190 2.62 2.82 4.60
N VAL A 191 2.99 1.88 3.73
CA VAL A 191 3.78 2.13 2.53
C VAL A 191 3.24 1.28 1.38
N ASN A 192 3.25 1.81 0.15
CA ASN A 192 3.18 0.98 -1.05
C ASN A 192 4.62 0.60 -1.46
N HIS A 193 4.90 -0.69 -1.63
CA HIS A 193 6.26 -1.18 -1.86
C HIS A 193 6.55 -1.46 -3.35
N ALA A 194 6.08 -0.58 -4.25
CA ALA A 194 6.34 -0.68 -5.68
C ALA A 194 7.83 -0.58 -6.01
N TYR A 195 8.27 -1.45 -6.92
CA TYR A 195 9.59 -1.38 -7.53
C TYR A 195 9.41 -0.90 -8.96
N TRP A 196 10.11 0.17 -9.31
CA TRP A 196 9.94 0.86 -10.58
C TRP A 196 11.10 0.54 -11.51
N ASN A 197 10.79 0.32 -12.78
CA ASN A 197 11.75 0.35 -13.86
C ASN A 197 11.11 1.09 -15.05
N LEU A 198 11.51 2.36 -15.25
CA LEU A 198 10.95 3.25 -16.27
C LEU A 198 11.24 2.80 -17.71
N ALA A 199 12.29 2.00 -17.93
CA ALA A 199 12.57 1.35 -19.21
C ALA A 199 11.72 0.08 -19.45
N GLY A 200 10.89 -0.30 -18.47
CA GLY A 200 10.03 -1.47 -18.48
C GLY A 200 10.51 -2.55 -17.51
N HIS A 201 9.59 -3.28 -16.89
CA HIS A 201 9.89 -4.27 -15.84
C HIS A 201 10.83 -5.42 -16.25
N GLY A 202 10.98 -5.67 -17.56
CA GLY A 202 11.87 -6.68 -18.13
C GLY A 202 13.16 -6.15 -18.76
N SER A 203 13.46 -4.86 -18.60
CA SER A 203 14.56 -4.18 -19.34
C SER A 203 15.96 -4.39 -18.73
N GLY A 204 16.08 -5.01 -17.56
CA GLY A 204 17.34 -5.22 -16.87
C GLY A 204 17.44 -4.44 -15.57
N ASP A 205 18.63 -3.92 -15.27
CA ASP A 205 18.86 -3.08 -14.09
C ASP A 205 18.33 -1.64 -14.26
N VAL A 206 18.48 -0.84 -13.22
CA VAL A 206 18.02 0.57 -13.15
C VAL A 206 19.18 1.53 -12.97
N LEU A 207 20.41 1.12 -13.28
CA LEU A 207 21.61 1.91 -12.98
C LEU A 207 21.73 3.18 -13.83
N GLU A 208 21.08 3.20 -14.99
CA GLU A 208 20.99 4.37 -15.88
C GLU A 208 19.82 5.31 -15.51
N HIS A 209 19.03 4.99 -14.49
CA HIS A 209 17.92 5.86 -14.07
C HIS A 209 18.45 7.03 -13.25
N GLU A 210 18.03 8.23 -13.59
CA GLU A 210 18.32 9.43 -12.80
C GLU A 210 17.36 9.54 -11.61
N LEU A 211 17.91 9.73 -10.41
CA LEU A 211 17.13 9.87 -9.17
C LEU A 211 17.39 11.24 -8.53
N GLN A 212 16.31 11.97 -8.27
CA GLN A 212 16.33 13.20 -7.46
C GLN A 212 15.56 12.98 -6.16
N MET A 213 16.23 13.16 -5.02
CA MET A 213 15.62 13.08 -3.69
C MET A 213 15.71 14.43 -2.97
N PHE A 214 14.58 14.95 -2.50
CA PHE A 214 14.53 16.18 -1.69
C PHE A 214 14.77 15.89 -0.21
N ALA A 215 15.91 15.28 0.11
CA ALA A 215 16.32 14.92 1.47
C ALA A 215 17.76 15.36 1.73
N SER A 216 17.96 16.15 2.78
CA SER A 216 19.30 16.61 3.21
C SER A 216 19.93 15.71 4.29
N GLN A 217 19.15 14.79 4.85
CA GLN A 217 19.57 13.88 5.92
C GLN A 217 19.04 12.45 5.69
N TYR A 218 19.69 11.48 6.31
CA TYR A 218 19.30 10.07 6.31
C TYR A 218 19.43 9.47 7.72
N THR A 219 18.94 8.24 7.89
CA THR A 219 18.98 7.50 9.16
C THR A 219 19.99 6.35 9.06
N PRO A 220 21.23 6.51 9.56
CA PRO A 220 22.19 5.41 9.62
C PRO A 220 21.62 4.22 10.39
N VAL A 221 21.97 3.02 9.94
CA VAL A 221 21.52 1.76 10.54
C VAL A 221 22.70 0.92 11.01
N ASP A 222 22.45 0.06 11.99
CA ASP A 222 23.40 -0.95 12.44
C ASP A 222 23.43 -2.18 11.51
N GLY A 223 24.25 -3.18 11.84
CA GLY A 223 24.35 -4.43 11.08
C GLY A 223 23.07 -5.28 11.05
N TYR A 224 22.04 -4.91 11.83
CA TYR A 224 20.70 -5.52 11.82
C TYR A 224 19.67 -4.63 11.13
N MET A 225 20.11 -3.60 10.42
CA MET A 225 19.28 -2.61 9.73
C MET A 225 18.35 -1.85 10.68
N ILE A 226 18.72 -1.69 11.95
CA ILE A 226 18.00 -0.89 12.93
C ILE A 226 18.63 0.50 13.02
N PRO A 227 17.83 1.59 13.00
CA PRO A 227 18.33 2.93 13.20
C PRO A 227 19.21 3.07 14.44
N THR A 228 20.37 3.71 14.28
CA THR A 228 21.28 3.99 15.41
C THR A 228 20.77 5.10 16.34
N GLY A 229 19.70 5.79 15.93
CA GLY A 229 19.17 7.00 16.57
C GLY A 229 19.79 8.30 16.02
N GLN A 230 20.81 8.21 15.17
CA GLN A 230 21.39 9.38 14.50
C GLN A 230 20.55 9.80 13.29
N VAL A 231 20.60 11.10 12.99
CA VAL A 231 20.10 11.69 11.74
C VAL A 231 21.28 12.41 11.08
N ALA A 232 21.87 11.77 10.08
CA ALA A 232 23.15 12.18 9.50
C ALA A 232 22.94 12.98 8.20
N PRO A 233 23.81 13.97 7.89
CA PRO A 233 23.72 14.70 6.63
C PRO A 233 24.06 13.81 5.44
N VAL A 234 23.35 14.00 4.35
CA VAL A 234 23.68 13.41 3.03
C VAL A 234 24.95 14.03 2.44
N ALA A 235 25.24 15.27 2.82
CA ALA A 235 26.39 15.97 2.27
C ALA A 235 27.71 15.24 2.58
N GLY A 236 28.46 14.88 1.54
CA GLY A 236 29.75 14.20 1.67
C GLY A 236 29.67 12.68 1.72
N THR A 237 28.48 12.09 1.56
CA THR A 237 28.32 10.64 1.38
C THR A 237 28.13 10.28 -0.09
N ASN A 238 28.48 9.04 -0.44
CA ASN A 238 28.08 8.42 -1.72
C ASN A 238 26.69 7.79 -1.61
N ASP A 239 26.09 7.77 -0.41
CA ASP A 239 24.87 7.03 -0.08
C ASP A 239 23.59 7.64 -0.65
N VAL A 240 23.66 8.86 -1.18
CA VAL A 240 22.51 9.52 -1.82
C VAL A 240 23.04 10.25 -3.03
N SER A 241 22.95 9.57 -4.18
CA SER A 241 23.25 10.01 -5.54
C SER A 241 23.53 11.52 -5.65
N ARG A 242 24.78 11.89 -5.38
CA ARG A 242 25.35 13.16 -5.80
C ARG A 242 25.92 12.92 -7.18
N GLU A 243 25.15 13.24 -8.20
CA GLU A 243 25.63 13.89 -9.42
C GLU A 243 24.44 14.11 -10.35
N TYR A 244 24.05 15.37 -10.47
CA TYR A 244 23.32 15.83 -11.64
C TYR A 244 24.27 15.72 -12.84
N TYR A 245 23.89 14.98 -13.87
CA TYR A 245 24.38 15.24 -15.22
C TYR A 245 23.28 15.85 -16.07
N LYS A 246 23.68 16.91 -16.77
CA LYS A 246 22.84 17.88 -17.47
C LYS A 246 22.07 17.25 -18.63
N CYS A 247 20.76 17.52 -18.65
CA CYS A 247 20.11 18.02 -19.85
C CYS A 247 19.03 19.07 -19.54
N PHE A 248 19.29 20.01 -18.63
CA PHE A 248 18.43 21.20 -18.48
C PHE A 248 19.27 22.43 -18.14
N GLU A 249 19.26 23.43 -19.04
CA GLU A 249 19.71 24.78 -18.73
C GLU A 249 18.73 25.42 -17.75
N GLU A 250 19.25 26.06 -16.70
CA GLU A 250 18.48 26.90 -15.79
C GLU A 250 17.72 27.96 -16.57
N LYS A 251 16.39 27.93 -16.48
CA LYS A 251 15.59 29.15 -16.56
C LYS A 251 14.81 29.27 -15.27
N GLU A 252 15.06 30.37 -14.57
CA GLU A 252 14.28 30.86 -13.44
C GLU A 252 12.78 30.70 -13.76
N TYR A 253 12.08 29.89 -12.97
CA TYR A 253 10.63 29.78 -13.08
C TYR A 253 9.97 30.86 -12.22
N GLN A 254 9.89 32.07 -12.77
CA GLN A 254 8.81 33.01 -12.45
C GLN A 254 7.50 32.45 -13.03
N THR A 255 6.42 32.63 -12.29
CA THR A 255 5.05 32.23 -12.63
C THR A 255 4.60 32.70 -14.02
N GLU A 256 4.30 31.77 -14.94
CA GLU A 256 3.09 31.70 -15.81
C GLU A 256 3.25 30.76 -17.02
N SER A 257 2.26 29.89 -17.20
CA SER A 257 1.73 29.34 -18.47
C SER A 257 2.66 28.83 -19.59
N LYS A 258 2.58 27.50 -19.80
CA LYS A 258 2.68 26.73 -21.07
C LYS A 258 4.00 26.82 -21.87
N ARG A 259 4.78 25.74 -21.84
CA ARG A 259 4.93 24.80 -22.99
C ARG A 259 5.83 23.61 -22.65
N ASN A 260 5.38 22.47 -23.19
CA ASN A 260 6.02 21.19 -23.44
C ASN A 260 7.54 21.09 -23.27
N GLU A 261 7.94 20.22 -22.36
CA GLU A 261 8.96 19.16 -22.51
C GLU A 261 8.89 18.34 -21.20
N THR A 262 8.51 17.06 -21.28
CA THR A 262 8.30 16.22 -20.10
C THR A 262 9.09 14.93 -20.30
N PHE A 263 10.23 14.86 -19.61
CA PHE A 263 10.96 13.61 -19.37
C PHE A 263 10.65 13.13 -17.95
N GLY A 264 10.73 11.81 -17.77
CA GLY A 264 10.34 11.10 -16.55
C GLY A 264 11.02 11.65 -15.31
N LYS A 265 10.32 12.52 -14.59
CA LYS A 265 10.68 12.95 -13.25
C LYS A 265 9.78 12.22 -12.28
N VAL A 266 10.29 11.20 -11.60
CA VAL A 266 9.64 10.71 -10.38
C VAL A 266 9.98 11.71 -9.28
N ILE A 267 9.17 12.76 -9.18
CA ILE A 267 9.22 13.66 -8.03
C ILE A 267 8.57 12.90 -6.87
N PHE A 268 9.35 12.45 -5.90
CA PHE A 268 8.80 12.23 -4.57
C PHE A 268 8.44 13.60 -4.00
N GLY A 269 7.16 13.94 -4.19
CA GLY A 269 6.58 15.24 -3.88
C GLY A 269 6.69 15.59 -2.40
N LYS A 270 6.86 16.90 -2.19
CA LYS A 270 7.02 17.61 -0.94
C LYS A 270 5.67 17.71 -0.22
N GLU A 271 5.19 16.63 0.37
CA GLU A 271 4.21 16.72 1.45
C GLU A 271 4.94 16.50 2.76
N THR A 272 5.11 17.59 3.51
CA THR A 272 5.40 17.53 4.94
C THR A 272 4.34 16.63 5.55
N ILE A 273 4.71 15.43 5.99
CA ILE A 273 3.92 14.70 6.97
C ILE A 273 3.98 15.56 8.24
N GLN A 274 3.03 16.47 8.40
CA GLN A 274 2.76 17.08 9.68
C GLN A 274 2.12 15.98 10.54
N GLU A 275 2.95 15.24 11.27
CA GLU A 275 2.48 14.49 12.42
C GLU A 275 2.05 15.49 13.48
N THR A 276 0.79 15.93 13.43
CA THR A 276 0.18 16.62 14.56
C THR A 276 -0.19 15.57 15.59
N TRP A 277 0.64 15.44 16.63
CA TRP A 277 0.25 14.78 17.86
C TRP A 277 -0.72 15.70 18.61
N SER A 278 -1.97 15.28 18.78
CA SER A 278 -2.91 15.87 19.74
C SER A 278 -2.95 15.06 21.01
#